data_AF-A0A0X8GR43-F1
#
_entry.id   AF-A0A0X8GR43-F1
#
_cell.length_a   1.000
_cell.length_b   1.000
_cell.length_c   1.000
_cell.angle_alpha   90.00
_cell.angle_beta   90.00
_cell.angle_gamma   90.00
#
_symmetry.space_group_name_H-M   'P 1'
#
loop_
_entity.id
_entity.type
_entity.pdbx_description
1 polymer ?
#
loop_
_entity_poly.entity_id
_entity_poly.type
_entity_poly.pdbx_seq_one_letter_code
_entity_poly.pdbx_strand_id
1 'polypeptide(L)'
;MSAIAGNFFPPEYKSFPFKEGDLLSSQSRDGKFSVSKILKIDRVKVKKGASINIQGKVFVAPEDDFLLIVSCAYGKPEFASLEEAKAAARAGTWHISIAHAPNRSPGAQEGQVVVSHKVVEESELTGYRQWKAAFDREEAGVF
;
A
#
# COMPACT_ATOMS: atom_id res chain seq x y z
N MET A 1 7.83 -29.64 -14.27
CA MET A 1 7.84 -29.24 -12.85
C MET A 1 7.88 -27.71 -12.80
N SER A 2 6.84 -27.08 -12.26
CA SER A 2 6.72 -25.62 -12.19
C SER A 2 7.75 -25.11 -11.18
N ALA A 3 8.72 -24.30 -11.62
CA ALA A 3 9.65 -23.64 -10.72
C ALA A 3 8.87 -22.85 -9.67
N ILE A 4 8.99 -23.24 -8.40
CA ILE A 4 8.54 -22.39 -7.29
C ILE A 4 9.55 -21.24 -7.26
N ALA A 5 9.08 -20.04 -7.60
CA ALA A 5 9.89 -18.83 -7.58
C ALA A 5 10.18 -18.38 -6.14
N GLY A 6 11.47 -18.16 -5.85
CA GLY A 6 11.97 -17.05 -5.03
C GLY A 6 11.84 -17.14 -3.51
N ASN A 7 12.97 -16.98 -2.82
CA ASN A 7 13.11 -16.71 -1.39
C ASN A 7 13.83 -15.37 -1.10
N PHE A 8 14.00 -14.53 -2.12
CA PHE A 8 14.66 -13.24 -1.98
C PHE A 8 13.85 -12.24 -1.15
N PHE A 9 12.55 -12.15 -1.42
CA PHE A 9 11.64 -11.38 -0.59
C PHE A 9 11.06 -12.25 0.53
N PRO A 10 11.04 -11.74 1.78
CA PRO A 10 10.42 -12.45 2.89
C PRO A 10 8.93 -12.78 2.65
N PRO A 11 8.40 -13.87 3.24
CA PRO A 11 7.00 -14.27 3.03
C PRO A 11 5.96 -13.18 3.33
N GLU A 12 6.22 -12.32 4.31
CA GLU A 12 5.34 -11.20 4.68
C GLU A 12 5.24 -10.10 3.61
N TYR A 13 6.12 -10.13 2.60
CA TYR A 13 6.02 -9.27 1.42
C TYR A 13 5.10 -9.87 0.35
N LYS A 14 4.69 -11.13 0.50
CA LYS A 14 3.95 -11.91 -0.50
C LYS A 14 2.47 -12.06 -0.16
N SER A 15 2.06 -11.62 1.02
CA SER A 15 0.67 -11.65 1.50
C SER A 15 0.24 -10.26 1.96
N PHE A 16 -1.07 -10.02 1.93
CA PHE A 16 -1.68 -8.82 2.47
C PHE A 16 -3.12 -9.17 2.88
N PRO A 17 -3.55 -8.86 4.11
CA PRO A 17 -4.84 -9.34 4.64
C PRO A 17 -6.04 -8.51 4.20
N PHE A 18 -5.81 -7.34 3.61
CA PHE A 18 -6.85 -6.42 3.15
C PHE A 18 -7.00 -6.49 1.63
N LYS A 19 -8.09 -5.91 1.12
CA LYS A 19 -8.39 -5.86 -0.32
C LYS A 19 -8.54 -4.42 -0.82
N GLU A 20 -8.46 -4.25 -2.13
CA GLU A 20 -8.73 -2.97 -2.79
C GLU A 20 -10.13 -2.44 -2.39
N GLY A 21 -10.19 -1.16 -2.06
CA GLY A 21 -11.39 -0.48 -1.58
C GLY A 21 -11.60 -0.53 -0.06
N ASP A 22 -10.86 -1.36 0.66
CA ASP A 22 -10.93 -1.34 2.13
C ASP A 22 -10.47 0.02 2.66
N LEU A 23 -11.26 0.55 3.60
CA LEU A 23 -10.93 1.73 4.38
C LEU A 23 -10.40 1.26 5.72
N LEU A 24 -9.19 1.67 6.04
CA LEU A 24 -8.46 1.27 7.23
C LEU A 24 -8.28 2.47 8.17
N SER A 25 -8.17 2.21 9.45
CA SER A 25 -7.82 3.22 10.44
C SER A 25 -6.63 2.77 11.27
N SER A 26 -5.74 3.71 11.53
CA SER A 26 -4.61 3.57 12.45
C SER A 26 -4.53 4.77 13.37
N GLN A 27 -3.96 4.55 14.55
CA GLN A 27 -3.72 5.58 15.54
C GLN A 27 -2.30 6.15 15.37
N SER A 28 -2.19 7.47 15.29
CA SER A 28 -0.91 8.18 15.32
C SER A 28 -0.37 8.29 16.74
N ARG A 29 0.91 8.68 16.86
CA ARG A 29 1.60 8.80 18.16
C ARG A 29 0.96 9.83 19.12
N ASP A 30 0.26 10.82 18.59
CA ASP A 30 -0.50 11.82 19.35
C ASP A 30 -1.90 11.34 19.75
N GLY A 31 -2.22 10.07 19.52
CA GLY A 31 -3.47 9.42 19.91
C GLY A 31 -4.64 9.62 18.95
N LYS A 32 -4.47 10.44 17.90
CA LYS A 32 -5.51 10.66 16.89
C LYS A 32 -5.62 9.49 15.93
N PHE A 33 -6.80 9.33 15.34
CA PHE A 33 -7.08 8.34 14.33
C PHE A 33 -7.14 9.01 12.95
N SER A 34 -6.69 8.29 11.95
CA SER A 34 -6.80 8.64 10.53
C SER A 34 -7.55 7.55 9.79
N VAL A 35 -8.03 7.88 8.59
CA VAL A 35 -8.58 6.91 7.64
C VAL A 35 -7.63 6.82 6.45
N SER A 36 -7.36 5.62 5.97
CA SER A 36 -6.65 5.36 4.72
C SER A 36 -7.48 4.43 3.83
N LYS A 37 -7.21 4.42 2.53
CA LYS A 37 -7.90 3.56 1.57
C LYS A 37 -6.90 2.75 0.77
N ILE A 38 -7.12 1.45 0.64
CA ILE A 38 -6.35 0.58 -0.27
C ILE A 38 -6.84 0.84 -1.70
N LEU A 39 -5.96 1.38 -2.54
CA LEU A 39 -6.27 1.74 -3.93
C LEU A 39 -5.96 0.60 -4.89
N LYS A 40 -4.78 0.00 -4.75
CA LYS A 40 -4.30 -1.09 -5.61
C LYS A 40 -3.40 -2.03 -4.83
N ILE A 41 -3.53 -3.34 -5.06
CA ILE A 41 -2.58 -4.35 -4.60
C ILE A 41 -1.95 -4.99 -5.84
N ASP A 42 -0.69 -4.68 -6.11
CA ASP A 42 0.02 -5.19 -7.27
C ASP A 42 1.00 -6.29 -6.89
N ARG A 43 0.96 -7.39 -7.62
CA ARG A 43 1.99 -8.43 -7.59
C ARG A 43 3.11 -8.07 -8.55
N VAL A 44 4.18 -7.48 -8.03
CA VAL A 44 5.36 -7.13 -8.82
C VAL A 44 6.33 -8.29 -8.86
N LYS A 45 6.50 -8.85 -10.07
CA LYS A 45 7.50 -9.89 -10.34
C LYS A 45 8.85 -9.23 -10.61
N VAL A 46 9.88 -9.69 -9.94
CA VAL A 46 11.25 -9.24 -10.13
C VAL A 46 12.06 -10.41 -10.69
N LYS A 47 12.67 -10.21 -11.86
CA LYS A 47 13.50 -11.22 -12.50
C LYS A 47 14.89 -11.25 -11.89
N LYS A 48 15.54 -12.41 -11.92
CA LYS A 48 16.96 -12.54 -11.59
C LYS A 48 17.78 -11.49 -12.34
N GLY A 49 18.61 -10.74 -11.62
CA GLY A 49 19.44 -9.66 -12.15
C GLY A 49 18.74 -8.31 -12.29
N ALA A 50 17.41 -8.24 -12.19
CA ALA A 50 16.69 -6.96 -12.18
C ALA A 50 16.87 -6.24 -10.83
N SER A 51 16.74 -4.92 -10.85
CA SER A 51 16.87 -4.07 -9.67
C SER A 51 15.51 -3.54 -9.19
N ILE A 52 15.39 -3.27 -7.89
CA ILE A 52 14.22 -2.60 -7.29
C ILE A 52 14.70 -1.58 -6.26
N ASN A 53 14.09 -0.39 -6.27
CA ASN A 53 14.34 0.64 -5.28
C ASN A 53 13.34 0.53 -4.13
N ILE A 54 13.83 0.26 -2.92
CA ILE A 54 13.05 0.23 -1.67
C ILE A 54 13.67 1.24 -0.70
N GLN A 55 12.89 2.25 -0.31
CA GLN A 55 13.31 3.31 0.61
C GLN A 55 14.64 4.00 0.21
N GLY A 56 14.84 4.24 -1.09
CA GLY A 56 16.05 4.87 -1.63
C GLY A 56 17.25 3.94 -1.76
N LYS A 57 17.11 2.64 -1.44
CA LYS A 57 18.15 1.63 -1.60
C LYS A 57 17.81 0.72 -2.77
N VAL A 58 18.78 0.50 -3.65
CA VAL A 58 18.64 -0.40 -4.80
C VAL A 58 19.03 -1.81 -4.38
N PHE A 59 18.15 -2.77 -4.66
CA PHE A 59 18.33 -4.19 -4.42
C PHE A 59 18.33 -4.93 -5.75
N VAL A 60 19.30 -5.81 -5.98
CA VAL A 60 19.36 -6.65 -7.18
C VAL A 60 18.88 -8.06 -6.83
N ALA A 61 17.89 -8.57 -7.56
CA ALA A 61 17.31 -9.86 -7.28
C ALA A 61 18.28 -11.01 -7.67
N PRO A 62 18.68 -11.90 -6.75
CA PRO A 62 19.55 -13.03 -7.05
C PRO A 62 18.85 -14.18 -7.79
N GLU A 63 17.51 -14.17 -7.77
CA GLU A 63 16.62 -15.15 -8.38
C GLU A 63 15.30 -14.49 -8.81
N ASP A 64 14.51 -15.19 -9.60
CA ASP A 64 13.15 -14.77 -9.91
C ASP A 64 12.30 -14.83 -8.63
N ASP A 65 11.70 -13.71 -8.24
CA ASP A 65 10.81 -13.62 -7.09
C ASP A 65 9.70 -12.58 -7.33
N PHE A 66 8.87 -12.33 -6.33
CA PHE A 66 7.87 -11.27 -6.34
C PHE A 66 7.65 -10.71 -4.94
N LEU A 67 7.10 -9.50 -4.92
CA LEU A 67 6.53 -8.86 -3.74
C LEU A 67 5.18 -8.25 -4.10
N LEU A 68 4.35 -8.03 -3.09
CA LEU A 68 3.16 -7.21 -3.18
C LEU A 68 3.52 -5.76 -2.87
N ILE A 69 3.06 -4.86 -3.73
CA ILE A 69 3.09 -3.42 -3.51
C ILE A 69 1.65 -2.95 -3.31
N VAL A 70 1.41 -2.28 -2.20
CA VAL A 70 0.11 -1.79 -1.79
C VAL A 70 0.09 -0.28 -1.95
N SER A 71 -0.70 0.19 -2.91
CA SER A 71 -0.94 1.61 -3.12
C SER A 71 -2.07 2.08 -2.22
N CYS A 72 -1.80 3.08 -1.39
CA CYS A 72 -2.75 3.62 -0.43
C CYS A 72 -2.97 5.13 -0.62
N ALA A 73 -4.19 5.61 -0.34
CA ALA A 73 -4.44 7.00 -0.02
C ALA A 73 -4.50 7.16 1.51
N TYR A 74 -3.94 8.24 2.06
CA TYR A 74 -3.93 8.51 3.50
C TYR A 74 -4.66 9.79 3.83
N GLY A 75 -5.47 9.73 4.88
CA GLY A 75 -6.17 10.85 5.47
C GLY A 75 -5.33 11.62 6.46
N LYS A 76 -5.87 12.73 6.97
CA LYS A 76 -5.29 13.45 8.11
C LYS A 76 -5.57 12.68 9.41
N PRO A 77 -4.68 12.77 10.41
CA PRO A 77 -4.97 12.33 11.77
C PRO A 77 -5.89 13.36 12.44
N GLU A 78 -7.20 13.14 12.35
CA GLU A 78 -8.22 14.15 12.70
C GLU A 78 -9.31 13.66 13.65
N PHE A 79 -9.41 12.35 13.89
CA PHE A 79 -10.45 11.77 14.72
C PHE A 79 -9.93 11.49 16.13
N ALA A 80 -10.73 11.75 17.16
CA ALA A 80 -10.35 11.52 18.56
C ALA A 80 -10.53 10.05 18.97
N SER A 81 -11.31 9.28 18.21
CA SER A 81 -11.58 7.86 18.48
C SER A 81 -11.71 7.03 17.21
N LEU A 82 -11.57 5.71 17.37
CA LEU A 82 -11.84 4.76 16.29
C LEU A 82 -13.30 4.82 15.80
N GLU A 83 -14.25 5.07 16.69
CA GLU A 83 -15.67 5.16 16.31
C GLU A 83 -15.99 6.38 15.46
N GLU A 84 -15.34 7.52 15.74
CA GLU A 84 -15.39 8.70 14.87
C GLU A 84 -14.79 8.42 13.49
N ALA A 85 -13.63 7.76 13.43
CA ALA A 85 -13.00 7.37 12.18
C ALA A 85 -13.88 6.41 11.36
N LYS A 86 -14.54 5.44 12.02
CA LYS A 86 -15.52 4.55 11.38
C LYS A 86 -16.73 5.31 10.83
N ALA A 87 -17.28 6.25 11.59
CA ALA A 87 -18.38 7.09 11.14
C ALA A 87 -17.98 7.91 9.90
N ALA A 88 -16.81 8.58 9.95
CA ALA A 88 -16.31 9.37 8.84
C ALA A 88 -15.99 8.54 7.60
N ALA A 89 -15.41 7.34 7.76
CA ALA A 89 -15.14 6.42 6.67
C ALA A 89 -16.43 5.98 5.96
N ARG A 90 -17.48 5.65 6.72
CA ARG A 90 -18.81 5.29 6.16
C ARG A 90 -19.50 6.46 5.47
N ALA A 91 -19.37 7.67 6.04
CA ALA A 91 -19.96 8.88 5.48
C ALA A 91 -19.16 9.45 4.29
N GLY A 92 -17.91 9.02 4.10
CA GLY A 92 -17.00 9.59 3.09
C GLY A 92 -16.48 10.99 3.46
N THR A 93 -16.44 11.34 4.75
CA THR A 93 -16.13 12.70 5.24
C THR A 93 -14.77 12.78 5.92
N TRP A 94 -13.75 12.15 5.33
CA TRP A 94 -12.37 12.16 5.82
C TRP A 94 -11.47 12.93 4.85
N HIS A 95 -10.50 13.68 5.38
CA HIS A 95 -9.67 14.55 4.55
C HIS A 95 -8.40 13.86 4.08
N ILE A 96 -8.28 13.62 2.79
CA ILE A 96 -7.07 13.07 2.17
C ILE A 96 -5.91 14.06 2.33
N SER A 97 -4.78 13.57 2.86
CA SER A 97 -3.51 14.30 2.96
C SER A 97 -2.49 13.82 1.92
N ILE A 98 -2.51 12.52 1.59
CA ILE A 98 -1.66 11.89 0.58
C ILE A 98 -2.57 11.09 -0.35
N ALA A 99 -2.64 11.49 -1.62
CA ALA A 99 -3.51 10.84 -2.59
C ALA A 99 -3.00 9.45 -3.04
N HIS A 100 -1.68 9.23 -2.98
CA HIS A 100 -1.06 7.95 -3.33
C HIS A 100 0.28 7.80 -2.63
N ALA A 101 0.50 6.65 -1.98
CA ALA A 101 1.82 6.18 -1.60
C ALA A 101 1.95 4.67 -1.85
N PRO A 102 3.04 4.20 -2.50
CA PRO A 102 3.33 2.80 -2.75
C PRO A 102 4.10 2.19 -1.57
N ASN A 103 3.51 1.25 -0.85
CA ASN A 103 4.11 0.61 0.31
C ASN A 103 4.36 -0.87 0.08
N ARG A 104 5.35 -1.43 0.76
CA ARG A 104 5.45 -2.89 0.95
C ARG A 104 4.32 -3.38 1.86
N SER A 105 3.87 -4.63 1.67
CA SER A 105 2.80 -5.24 2.47
C SER A 105 2.92 -5.05 3.99
N PRO A 106 4.08 -5.32 4.64
CA PRO A 106 4.17 -5.19 6.10
C PRO A 106 3.92 -3.75 6.58
N GLY A 107 4.49 -2.77 5.88
CA GLY A 107 4.33 -1.35 6.21
C GLY A 107 2.91 -0.82 5.96
N ALA A 108 2.21 -1.37 4.97
CA ALA A 108 0.80 -1.05 4.72
C ALA A 108 -0.16 -1.70 5.73
N GLN A 109 0.26 -2.77 6.41
CA GLN A 109 -0.57 -3.54 7.32
C GLN A 109 -0.47 -3.08 8.78
N GLU A 110 0.71 -2.62 9.20
CA GLU A 110 1.01 -2.38 10.61
C GLU A 110 0.03 -1.41 11.28
N GLY A 111 -0.56 -1.84 12.41
CA GLY A 111 -1.46 -1.03 13.23
C GLY A 111 -2.81 -0.69 12.59
N GLN A 112 -3.16 -1.30 11.46
CA GLN A 112 -4.39 -1.00 10.73
C GLN A 112 -5.58 -1.85 11.19
N VAL A 113 -6.76 -1.23 11.25
CA VAL A 113 -8.06 -1.89 11.48
C VAL A 113 -9.02 -1.53 10.36
N VAL A 114 -9.72 -2.51 9.79
CA VAL A 114 -10.75 -2.25 8.78
C VAL A 114 -11.94 -1.52 9.42
N VAL A 115 -12.30 -0.36 8.87
CA VAL A 115 -13.40 0.47 9.38
C VAL A 115 -14.57 0.60 8.41
N SER A 116 -14.33 0.43 7.11
CA SER A 116 -15.36 0.41 6.08
C SER A 116 -14.82 -0.16 4.77
N HIS A 117 -15.63 -0.14 3.72
CA HIS A 117 -15.23 -0.50 2.37
C HIS A 117 -15.95 0.42 1.38
N LYS A 118 -15.20 0.95 0.41
CA LYS A 118 -15.73 1.71 -0.72
C LYS A 118 -14.97 1.32 -1.98
N VAL A 119 -15.71 1.00 -3.04
CA VAL A 119 -15.13 0.70 -4.36
C VAL A 119 -14.12 1.78 -4.74
N VAL A 120 -12.99 1.35 -5.33
CA VAL A 120 -11.99 2.26 -5.86
C VAL A 120 -12.51 2.84 -7.16
N GLU A 121 -12.58 4.15 -7.23
CA GLU A 121 -12.98 4.90 -8.41
C GLU A 121 -11.74 5.13 -9.29
N GLU A 122 -11.92 5.13 -10.61
CA GLU A 122 -10.79 5.30 -11.56
C GLU A 122 -10.04 6.62 -11.39
N SER A 123 -10.73 7.66 -10.91
CA SER A 123 -10.13 8.96 -10.58
C SER A 123 -9.09 8.86 -9.45
N GLU A 124 -9.30 7.96 -8.49
CA GLU A 124 -8.40 7.73 -7.34
C GLU A 124 -7.10 7.02 -7.77
N LEU A 125 -7.08 6.37 -8.93
CA LEU A 125 -5.93 5.63 -9.45
C LEU A 125 -4.92 6.50 -10.22
N THR A 126 -5.14 7.83 -10.31
CA THR A 126 -4.25 8.73 -11.06
C THR A 126 -2.81 8.68 -10.54
N GLY A 127 -2.61 8.83 -9.23
CA GLY A 127 -1.27 8.77 -8.61
C GLY A 127 -0.63 7.38 -8.75
N TYR A 128 -1.43 6.33 -8.59
CA TYR A 128 -0.99 4.95 -8.81
C TYR A 128 -0.44 4.73 -10.23
N ARG A 129 -1.15 5.17 -11.26
CA ARG A 129 -0.73 5.00 -12.67
C ARG A 129 0.54 5.77 -12.97
N GLN A 130 0.66 6.99 -12.45
CA GLN A 130 1.88 7.81 -12.59
C GLN A 130 3.07 7.11 -11.94
N TRP A 131 2.91 6.64 -10.70
CA TRP A 131 3.94 5.87 -10.01
C TRP A 131 4.28 4.59 -10.78
N LYS A 132 3.30 3.81 -11.23
CA LYS A 132 3.52 2.54 -11.92
C LYS A 132 4.34 2.74 -13.20
N ALA A 133 4.02 3.77 -13.98
CA ALA A 133 4.77 4.11 -15.19
C ALA A 133 6.23 4.50 -14.89
N ALA A 134 6.48 5.24 -13.79
CA ALA A 134 7.84 5.58 -13.36
C ALA A 134 8.59 4.38 -12.77
N PHE A 135 7.89 3.53 -12.01
CA PHE A 135 8.44 2.30 -11.44
C PHE A 135 8.88 1.33 -12.54
N ASP A 136 8.09 1.19 -13.60
CA ASP A 136 8.44 0.36 -14.76
C ASP A 136 9.64 0.87 -15.57
N ARG A 137 9.99 2.16 -15.40
CA ARG A 137 11.21 2.78 -15.94
C ARG A 137 12.35 2.80 -14.93
N GLU A 138 12.20 2.19 -13.76
CA GLU A 138 13.18 2.18 -12.67
C GLU A 138 13.44 3.58 -12.05
N GLU A 139 12.54 4.54 -12.29
CA GLU A 139 12.65 5.94 -11.82
C GLU A 139 11.97 6.18 -10.46
N ALA A 140 11.13 5.23 -10.01
CA ALA A 140 10.40 5.32 -8.75
C ALA A 140 10.65 4.09 -7.86
N GLY A 141 10.60 4.31 -6.55
CA GLY A 141 10.74 3.25 -5.55
C GLY A 141 9.46 2.95 -4.79
N VAL A 142 9.62 2.12 -3.75
CA VAL A 142 8.56 1.71 -2.81
C VAL A 142 8.98 2.07 -1.39
N PHE A 143 8.01 2.41 -0.54
CA PHE A 143 8.23 2.69 0.88
C PHE A 143 8.25 1.42 1.76
#